data_AF-A0A948BA82-F1
#
_entry.id   AF-A0A948BA82-F1
#
_cell.length_a   1.000
_cell.length_b   1.000
_cell.length_c   1.000
_cell.angle_alpha   90.00
_cell.angle_beta   90.00
_cell.angle_gamma   90.00
#
_symmetry.space_group_name_H-M   'P 1'
#
loop_
_entity.id
_entity.type
_entity.pdbx_description
1 polymer ?
#
loop_
_entity_poly.entity_id
_entity_poly.type
_entity_poly.pdbx_seq_one_letter_code
_entity_poly.pdbx_strand_id
1 'polypeptide(L)'
;MLPEKAITEYMDIYEKKYGKKLTKEEAEEQARSLCDLFSILYDMDLKERRRKAKLTDRPKGYHLDDGETYNCQICRVHIQNQATWYDKNGIKCLTCQKALDKKIIPASVCHDKDSWYALYEFEYYFNIKPATIRKLVRQGRLKARIIQTDIGTNYFYMLLIKDNSGILPPKPESYLVTNEQGMTHVEYKKVDTAKLEELVTNSKTK
;
A
#
# COMPACT_ATOMS: atom_id res chain seq x y z
N MET A 1 4.42 30.43 -19.16
CA MET A 1 5.23 30.19 -20.37
C MET A 1 6.66 29.97 -19.92
N LEU A 2 7.29 28.86 -20.32
CA LEU A 2 8.68 28.58 -19.92
C LEU A 2 9.64 29.51 -20.66
N PRO A 3 10.76 29.93 -20.04
CA PRO A 3 11.76 30.75 -20.73
C PRO A 3 12.36 30.00 -21.92
N GLU A 4 12.54 30.68 -23.05
CA GLU A 4 13.09 30.07 -24.27
C GLU A 4 14.45 29.41 -24.05
N LYS A 5 15.32 30.04 -23.25
CA LYS A 5 16.62 29.49 -22.84
C LYS A 5 16.50 28.10 -22.20
N ALA A 6 15.45 27.87 -21.40
CA ALA A 6 15.24 26.59 -20.73
C ALA A 6 14.79 25.49 -21.71
N ILE A 7 14.03 25.85 -22.75
CA ILE A 7 13.63 24.92 -23.81
C ILE A 7 14.84 24.52 -24.65
N THR A 8 15.69 25.47 -25.03
CA THR A 8 16.94 25.18 -25.76
C THR A 8 17.86 24.28 -24.94
N GLU A 9 18.06 24.59 -23.66
CA GLU A 9 18.88 23.78 -22.76
C GLU A 9 18.34 22.34 -22.62
N TYR A 10 17.01 22.20 -22.53
CA TYR A 10 16.36 20.89 -22.47
C TYR A 10 16.62 20.07 -23.75
N MET A 11 16.47 20.68 -24.93
CA MET A 11 16.77 20.04 -26.22
C MET A 11 18.22 19.57 -26.30
N ASP A 12 19.17 20.41 -25.90
CA ASP A 12 20.61 20.09 -25.91
C ASP A 12 20.93 18.91 -24.98
N ILE A 13 20.31 18.87 -23.78
CA ILE A 13 20.49 17.76 -22.83
C ILE A 13 19.90 16.46 -23.40
N TYR A 14 18.73 16.54 -24.03
CA TYR A 14 18.05 15.38 -24.60
C TYR A 14 18.85 14.76 -25.75
N GLU A 15 19.40 15.59 -26.65
CA GLU A 15 20.27 15.13 -27.73
C GLU A 15 21.54 14.48 -27.16
N LYS A 16 22.20 15.11 -26.18
CA LYS A 16 23.41 14.55 -25.56
C LYS A 16 23.17 13.21 -24.85
N LYS A 17 22.03 13.03 -24.18
CA LYS A 17 21.73 11.80 -23.42
C LYS A 17 21.19 10.67 -24.27
N TYR A 18 20.35 10.98 -25.25
CA TYR A 18 19.58 9.96 -25.98
C TYR A 18 19.92 9.91 -27.47
N GLY A 19 20.80 10.79 -27.97
CA GLY A 19 21.17 10.87 -29.39
C GLY A 19 20.02 11.29 -30.30
N LYS A 20 18.95 11.87 -29.74
CA LYS A 20 17.72 12.24 -30.45
C LYS A 20 17.50 13.74 -30.39
N LYS A 21 17.23 14.35 -31.54
CA LYS A 21 16.81 15.75 -31.63
C LYS A 21 15.31 15.84 -31.44
N LEU A 22 14.88 16.74 -30.56
CA LEU A 22 13.48 17.12 -30.43
C LEU A 22 13.18 18.32 -31.33
N THR A 23 11.95 18.45 -31.78
CA THR A 23 11.46 19.74 -32.28
C THR A 23 11.22 20.70 -31.11
N LYS A 24 11.10 22.00 -31.39
CA LYS A 24 10.77 22.99 -30.35
C LYS A 24 9.41 22.69 -29.73
N GLU A 25 8.44 22.28 -30.53
CA GLU A 25 7.10 21.93 -30.10
C GLU A 25 7.11 20.70 -29.15
N GLU A 26 7.85 19.65 -29.51
CA GLU A 26 8.02 18.45 -28.67
C GLU A 26 8.71 18.78 -27.34
N ALA A 27 9.75 19.63 -27.40
CA ALA A 27 10.48 20.06 -26.22
C ALA A 27 9.59 20.89 -25.28
N GLU A 28 8.77 21.79 -25.83
CA GLU A 28 7.82 22.58 -25.06
C GLU A 28 6.72 21.72 -24.42
N GLU A 29 6.18 20.74 -25.14
CA GLU A 29 5.16 19.82 -24.61
C GLU A 29 5.71 18.97 -23.46
N GLN A 30 6.90 18.39 -23.63
CA GLN A 30 7.55 17.59 -22.60
C GLN A 30 7.90 18.43 -21.37
N ALA A 31 8.39 19.65 -21.57
CA ALA A 31 8.70 20.55 -20.47
C ALA A 31 7.44 21.00 -19.72
N ARG A 32 6.33 21.28 -20.40
CA ARG A 32 5.02 21.54 -19.77
C ARG A 32 4.55 20.35 -18.94
N SER A 33 4.61 19.15 -19.52
CA SER A 33 4.23 17.90 -18.84
C SER A 33 5.01 17.69 -17.53
N LEU A 34 6.31 18.00 -17.53
CA LEU A 34 7.14 17.93 -16.34
C LEU A 34 6.74 18.97 -15.28
N CYS A 35 6.47 20.22 -15.69
CA CYS A 35 6.00 21.26 -14.78
C CYS A 35 4.63 20.93 -14.17
N ASP A 36 3.73 20.34 -14.94
CA ASP A 36 2.41 19.91 -14.46
C ASP A 36 2.55 18.77 -13.45
N LEU A 37 3.39 17.77 -13.74
CA LEU A 37 3.73 16.71 -12.79
C LEU A 37 4.30 17.28 -11.49
N PHE A 38 5.25 18.22 -11.58
CA PHE A 38 5.82 18.86 -10.40
C PHE A 38 4.77 19.62 -9.59
N SER A 39 3.86 20.32 -10.26
CA SER A 39 2.77 21.05 -9.60
C SER A 39 1.86 20.10 -8.80
N ILE A 40 1.50 18.95 -9.39
CA ILE A 40 0.73 17.90 -8.70
C ILE A 40 1.49 17.39 -7.46
N LEU A 41 2.77 17.07 -7.60
CA LEU A 41 3.60 16.57 -6.50
C LEU A 41 3.73 17.61 -5.38
N TYR A 42 3.89 18.88 -5.74
CA TYR A 42 3.98 19.99 -4.80
C TYR A 42 2.68 20.17 -4.01
N ASP A 43 1.53 20.13 -4.68
CA ASP A 43 0.23 20.24 -4.03
C ASP A 43 -0.04 19.07 -3.07
N MET A 44 0.36 17.86 -3.45
CA MET A 44 0.29 16.67 -2.59
C MET A 44 1.14 16.82 -1.32
N ASP A 45 2.38 17.28 -1.45
CA ASP A 45 3.28 17.50 -0.32
C ASP A 45 2.77 18.62 0.60
N LEU A 46 2.34 19.74 0.02
CA LEU A 46 1.74 20.85 0.77
C LEU A 46 0.51 20.39 1.57
N LYS A 47 -0.33 19.56 0.95
CA LYS A 47 -1.50 18.96 1.62
C LYS A 47 -1.08 18.09 2.80
N GLU A 48 -0.09 17.22 2.63
CA GLU A 48 0.40 16.34 3.69
C GLU A 48 1.09 17.12 4.82
N ARG A 49 1.88 18.16 4.50
CA ARG A 49 2.46 19.07 5.50
C ARG A 49 1.40 19.77 6.32
N ARG A 50 0.34 20.28 5.68
CA ARG A 50 -0.81 20.90 6.39
C ARG A 50 -1.48 19.91 7.31
N ARG A 51 -1.65 18.65 6.89
CA ARG A 51 -2.22 17.60 7.76
C ARG A 51 -1.33 17.32 8.97
N LYS A 52 -0.02 17.14 8.75
CA LYS A 52 0.95 16.94 9.83
C LYS A 52 1.01 18.12 10.79
N ALA A 53 0.95 19.35 10.29
CA ALA A 53 0.91 20.56 11.11
C ALA A 53 -0.31 20.56 12.04
N LYS A 54 -1.51 20.19 11.54
CA LYS A 54 -2.73 20.09 12.36
C LYS A 54 -2.62 19.07 13.51
N LEU A 55 -1.73 18.09 13.42
CA LEU A 55 -1.51 17.14 14.53
C LEU A 55 -0.82 17.78 15.74
N THR A 56 -0.19 18.95 15.59
CA THR A 56 0.36 19.68 16.75
C THR A 56 -0.76 20.13 17.69
N ASP A 57 -1.84 20.70 17.14
CA ASP A 57 -3.03 21.10 17.90
C ASP A 57 -3.95 19.90 18.22
N ARG A 58 -3.92 18.85 17.38
CA ARG A 58 -4.77 17.65 17.49
C ARG A 58 -3.94 16.36 17.56
N PRO A 59 -3.17 16.13 18.64
CA PRO A 59 -2.19 15.04 18.72
C PRO A 59 -2.80 13.63 18.67
N LYS A 60 -4.09 13.48 19.00
CA LYS A 60 -4.81 12.20 18.90
C LYS A 60 -5.32 11.88 17.49
N GLY A 61 -5.31 12.86 16.59
CA GLY A 61 -5.87 12.75 15.25
C GLY A 61 -7.19 13.48 15.08
N TYR A 62 -7.71 13.47 13.84
CA TYR A 62 -8.92 14.16 13.43
C TYR A 62 -9.51 13.59 12.12
N HIS A 63 -10.77 13.92 11.83
CA HIS A 63 -11.45 13.58 10.57
C HIS A 63 -11.01 14.49 9.42
N LEU A 64 -10.86 13.93 8.22
CA LEU A 64 -10.58 14.66 6.98
C LEU A 64 -11.89 15.06 6.30
N ASP A 65 -12.44 16.22 6.70
CA ASP A 65 -13.68 16.79 6.16
C ASP A 65 -13.45 17.71 4.96
N ASP A 66 -12.72 17.22 3.96
CA ASP A 66 -12.43 17.97 2.73
C ASP A 66 -13.23 17.48 1.52
N GLY A 67 -14.20 16.57 1.74
CA GLY A 67 -15.03 16.02 0.67
C GLY A 67 -14.32 14.97 -0.18
N GLU A 68 -13.05 14.66 0.07
CA GLU A 68 -12.28 13.69 -0.72
C GLU A 68 -12.42 12.26 -0.23
N THR A 69 -12.31 11.32 -1.16
CA THR A 69 -12.28 9.88 -0.88
C THR A 69 -10.86 9.40 -0.66
N TYR A 70 -10.65 8.67 0.42
CA TYR A 70 -9.39 8.07 0.82
C TYR A 70 -9.49 6.56 0.93
N ASN A 71 -8.33 5.90 0.93
CA ASN A 71 -8.23 4.48 1.23
C ASN A 71 -7.68 4.29 2.63
N CYS A 72 -8.36 3.49 3.44
CA CYS A 72 -7.80 3.06 4.72
C CYS A 72 -6.47 2.33 4.48
N GLN A 73 -5.39 2.77 5.12
CA GLN A 73 -4.08 2.18 4.86
C GLN A 73 -3.94 0.71 5.33
N ILE A 74 -4.85 0.25 6.19
CA ILE A 74 -4.87 -1.11 6.74
C ILE A 74 -5.78 -2.01 5.89
N CYS A 75 -7.08 -1.73 5.85
CA CYS A 75 -8.05 -2.60 5.18
C CYS A 75 -8.40 -2.21 3.73
N ARG A 76 -7.84 -1.11 3.22
CA ARG A 76 -8.05 -0.57 1.86
C ARG A 76 -9.47 -0.13 1.51
N VAL A 77 -10.41 -0.17 2.45
CA VAL A 77 -11.77 0.34 2.21
C VAL A 77 -11.73 1.83 1.87
N HIS A 78 -12.59 2.24 0.93
CA HIS A 78 -12.85 3.64 0.64
C HIS A 78 -13.57 4.31 1.81
N ILE A 79 -13.13 5.52 2.18
CA ILE A 79 -13.65 6.31 3.30
C ILE A 79 -13.61 7.80 2.96
N GLN A 80 -14.54 8.56 3.51
CA GLN A 80 -14.69 9.99 3.22
C GLN A 80 -15.18 10.74 4.47
N ASN A 81 -14.79 12.01 4.64
CA ASN A 81 -15.27 12.89 5.71
C ASN A 81 -15.16 12.25 7.11
N GLN A 82 -16.25 12.24 7.87
CA GLN A 82 -16.35 11.69 9.23
C GLN A 82 -16.04 10.18 9.32
N ALA A 83 -16.06 9.42 8.22
CA ALA A 83 -15.63 8.02 8.22
C ALA A 83 -14.10 7.84 8.23
N THR A 84 -13.35 8.93 8.07
CA THR A 84 -11.88 8.94 8.06
C THR A 84 -11.32 9.23 9.45
N TRP A 85 -10.12 8.76 9.70
CA TRP A 85 -9.30 9.19 10.83
C TRP A 85 -7.86 9.36 10.38
N TYR A 86 -7.31 10.55 10.60
CA TYR A 86 -5.89 10.85 10.37
C TYR A 86 -5.21 11.16 11.70
N ASP A 87 -4.14 10.43 11.99
CA ASP A 87 -3.27 10.65 13.15
C ASP A 87 -1.79 10.48 12.73
N LYS A 88 -0.87 10.41 13.69
CA LYS A 88 0.56 10.14 13.42
C LYS A 88 0.85 8.84 12.67
N ASN A 89 -0.09 7.91 12.66
CA ASN A 89 0.01 6.64 11.93
C ASN A 89 -0.61 6.73 10.54
N GLY A 90 -1.14 7.87 10.10
CA GLY A 90 -1.71 8.07 8.76
C GLY A 90 -3.22 7.85 8.66
N ILE A 91 -3.76 7.80 7.44
CA ILE A 91 -5.21 7.74 7.16
C ILE A 91 -5.77 6.33 7.38
N LYS A 92 -6.87 6.22 8.14
CA LYS A 92 -7.55 4.96 8.49
C LYS A 92 -9.08 5.14 8.48
N CYS A 93 -9.80 4.03 8.34
CA CYS A 93 -11.22 4.00 8.68
C CYS A 93 -11.40 3.90 10.20
N LEU A 94 -12.56 4.33 10.71
CA LEU A 94 -12.85 4.28 12.15
C LEU A 94 -12.77 2.88 12.74
N THR A 95 -13.15 1.84 11.99
CA THR A 95 -13.05 0.45 12.43
C THR A 95 -11.61 0.03 12.69
N CYS A 96 -10.69 0.40 11.80
CA CYS A 96 -9.26 0.11 11.97
C CYS A 96 -8.62 0.99 13.05
N GLN A 97 -9.06 2.24 13.19
CA GLN A 97 -8.63 3.09 14.31
C GLN A 97 -9.00 2.48 15.66
N LYS A 98 -10.26 2.05 15.83
CA LYS A 98 -10.72 1.37 17.05
C LYS A 98 -9.90 0.12 17.37
N ALA A 99 -9.48 -0.63 16.34
CA ALA A 99 -8.64 -1.80 16.52
C ALA A 99 -7.22 -1.47 17.00
N LEU A 100 -6.66 -0.33 16.59
CA LEU A 100 -5.40 0.18 17.13
C LEU A 100 -5.57 0.65 18.58
N ASP A 101 -6.62 1.41 18.88
CA ASP A 101 -6.89 1.93 20.22
C ASP A 101 -7.08 0.79 21.23
N LYS A 102 -7.80 -0.26 20.83
CA LYS A 102 -8.00 -1.49 21.60
C LYS A 102 -6.79 -2.44 21.58
N LYS A 103 -5.70 -2.08 20.91
CA LYS A 103 -4.48 -2.89 20.75
C LYS A 103 -4.71 -4.29 20.18
N ILE A 104 -5.78 -4.45 19.38
CA ILE A 104 -6.04 -5.69 18.63
C ILE A 104 -4.94 -5.89 17.57
N ILE A 105 -4.53 -4.80 16.94
CA ILE A 105 -3.40 -4.72 16.02
C ILE A 105 -2.37 -3.71 16.53
N PRO A 106 -1.06 -3.92 16.32
CA PRO A 106 -0.03 -2.96 16.73
C PRO A 106 0.08 -1.81 15.73
N ALA A 107 0.49 -0.62 16.19
CA ALA A 107 0.68 0.55 15.32
C ALA A 107 1.71 0.36 14.20
N SER A 108 2.66 -0.58 14.36
CA SER A 108 3.65 -0.90 13.34
C SER A 108 3.02 -1.32 12.01
N VAL A 109 1.81 -1.89 12.01
CA VAL A 109 1.13 -2.37 10.78
C VAL A 109 0.71 -1.23 9.84
N CYS A 110 0.67 0.00 10.35
CA CYS A 110 0.42 1.19 9.53
C CYS A 110 1.63 1.56 8.66
N HIS A 111 2.84 1.30 9.17
CA HIS A 111 4.10 1.74 8.56
C HIS A 111 4.86 0.59 7.87
N ASP A 112 4.67 -0.63 8.36
CA ASP A 112 5.33 -1.84 7.87
C ASP A 112 4.27 -2.82 7.33
N LYS A 113 3.96 -2.66 6.05
CA LYS A 113 2.98 -3.50 5.32
C LYS A 113 3.52 -4.90 5.00
N ASP A 114 4.83 -5.09 5.08
CA ASP A 114 5.49 -6.34 4.75
C ASP A 114 5.59 -7.28 5.95
N SER A 115 5.36 -6.77 7.17
CA SER A 115 5.29 -7.56 8.40
C SER A 115 4.03 -8.42 8.58
N TRP A 116 3.05 -8.36 7.66
CA TRP A 116 1.77 -9.05 7.82
C TRP A 116 1.04 -9.32 6.52
N TYR A 117 0.21 -10.38 6.49
CA TYR A 117 -0.64 -10.72 5.35
C TYR A 117 -2.12 -10.44 5.60
N ALA A 118 -2.79 -9.89 4.60
CA ALA A 118 -4.25 -9.96 4.44
C ALA A 118 -4.64 -11.32 3.84
N LEU A 119 -5.90 -11.74 4.00
CA LEU A 119 -6.34 -13.04 3.46
C LEU A 119 -6.20 -13.18 1.94
N TYR A 120 -6.49 -12.12 1.18
CA TYR A 120 -6.41 -12.16 -0.29
C TYR A 120 -4.97 -12.32 -0.78
N GLU A 121 -3.99 -11.89 0.02
CA GLU A 121 -2.57 -11.98 -0.34
C GLU A 121 -2.08 -13.44 -0.35
N PHE A 122 -2.72 -14.36 0.36
CA PHE A 122 -2.36 -15.78 0.31
C PHE A 122 -2.68 -16.42 -1.04
N GLU A 123 -3.77 -15.99 -1.67
CA GLU A 123 -4.11 -16.45 -3.02
C GLU A 123 -3.14 -15.84 -4.03
N TYR A 124 -2.84 -14.55 -3.87
CA TYR A 124 -1.94 -13.82 -4.73
C TYR A 124 -0.50 -14.36 -4.70
N TYR A 125 0.07 -14.58 -3.50
CA TYR A 125 1.47 -14.98 -3.35
C TYR A 125 1.68 -16.50 -3.38
N PHE A 126 0.70 -17.29 -2.91
CA PHE A 126 0.89 -18.72 -2.66
C PHE A 126 -0.17 -19.61 -3.32
N ASN A 127 -1.12 -19.03 -4.05
CA ASN A 127 -2.25 -19.75 -4.63
C ASN A 127 -3.08 -20.51 -3.57
N ILE A 128 -3.14 -20.00 -2.32
CA ILE A 128 -3.94 -20.58 -1.24
C ILE A 128 -5.23 -19.77 -1.05
N LYS A 129 -6.38 -20.42 -1.25
CA LYS A 129 -7.69 -19.75 -1.13
C LYS A 129 -7.92 -19.18 0.28
N PRO A 130 -8.52 -17.97 0.41
CA PRO A 130 -8.83 -17.36 1.71
C PRO A 130 -9.64 -18.24 2.66
N ALA A 131 -10.54 -19.09 2.13
CA ALA A 131 -11.33 -20.03 2.92
C ALA A 131 -10.46 -21.06 3.66
N THR A 132 -9.39 -21.53 3.04
CA THR A 132 -8.41 -22.45 3.65
C THR A 132 -7.69 -21.77 4.80
N ILE A 133 -7.22 -20.54 4.61
CA ILE A 133 -6.57 -19.77 5.68
C ILE A 133 -7.53 -19.54 6.85
N ARG A 134 -8.79 -19.17 6.58
CA ARG A 134 -9.82 -19.07 7.64
C ARG A 134 -10.04 -20.40 8.37
N LYS A 135 -10.03 -21.55 7.67
CA LYS A 135 -10.10 -22.89 8.30
C LYS A 135 -8.90 -23.10 9.24
N LEU A 136 -7.69 -22.80 8.81
CA LEU A 136 -6.47 -22.92 9.64
C LEU A 136 -6.51 -22.01 10.87
N VAL A 137 -7.03 -20.78 10.74
CA VAL A 137 -7.24 -19.87 11.88
C VAL A 137 -8.25 -20.45 12.87
N ARG A 138 -9.40 -20.95 12.40
CA ARG A 138 -10.41 -21.58 13.27
C ARG A 138 -9.88 -22.83 13.98
N GLN A 139 -8.96 -23.56 13.35
CA GLN A 139 -8.30 -24.74 13.93
C GLN A 139 -7.14 -24.36 14.88
N GLY A 140 -6.85 -23.08 15.08
CA GLY A 140 -5.73 -22.61 15.91
C GLY A 140 -4.34 -22.87 15.32
N ARG A 141 -4.27 -23.27 14.04
CA ARG A 141 -3.00 -23.59 13.34
C ARG A 141 -2.32 -22.36 12.77
N LEU A 142 -3.08 -21.28 12.56
CA LEU A 142 -2.59 -19.95 12.25
C LEU A 142 -3.19 -18.95 13.23
N LYS A 143 -2.40 -17.96 13.63
CA LYS A 143 -2.82 -16.86 14.50
C LYS A 143 -3.13 -15.63 13.64
N ALA A 144 -4.38 -15.17 13.73
CA ALA A 144 -4.82 -13.93 13.10
C ALA A 144 -5.22 -12.89 14.14
N ARG A 145 -4.91 -11.62 13.86
CA ARG A 145 -5.54 -10.47 14.50
C ARG A 145 -6.79 -10.13 13.72
N ILE A 146 -7.95 -10.30 14.35
CA ILE A 146 -9.25 -10.11 13.70
C ILE A 146 -9.79 -8.75 14.13
N ILE A 147 -9.87 -7.83 13.17
CA ILE A 147 -10.60 -6.57 13.33
C ILE A 147 -12.08 -6.88 13.17
N GLN A 148 -12.89 -6.43 14.12
CA GLN A 148 -14.35 -6.61 14.09
C GLN A 148 -15.04 -5.26 13.84
N THR A 149 -16.23 -5.32 13.25
CA THR A 149 -17.14 -4.17 13.17
C THR A 149 -17.73 -3.86 14.56
N ASP A 150 -18.46 -2.76 14.68
CA ASP A 150 -19.12 -2.38 15.94
C ASP A 150 -20.19 -3.38 16.39
N ILE A 151 -20.77 -4.14 15.46
CA ILE A 151 -21.75 -5.21 15.75
C ILE A 151 -21.08 -6.58 15.99
N GLY A 152 -19.75 -6.63 16.11
CA GLY A 152 -18.99 -7.84 16.42
C GLY A 152 -18.73 -8.78 15.23
N THR A 153 -19.10 -8.39 14.00
CA THR A 153 -18.81 -9.22 12.82
C THR A 153 -17.34 -9.09 12.41
N ASN A 154 -16.72 -10.19 11.96
CA ASN A 154 -15.32 -10.19 11.53
C ASN A 154 -15.16 -9.37 10.24
N TYR A 155 -14.45 -8.25 10.35
CA TYR A 155 -14.27 -7.26 9.29
C TYR A 155 -13.00 -7.50 8.48
N PHE A 156 -11.87 -7.68 9.15
CA PHE A 156 -10.56 -7.83 8.50
C PHE A 156 -9.67 -8.79 9.29
N TYR A 157 -8.97 -9.67 8.57
CA TYR A 157 -8.05 -10.63 9.16
C TYR A 157 -6.63 -10.23 8.78
N MET A 158 -5.81 -10.04 9.80
CA MET A 158 -4.41 -9.67 9.67
C MET A 158 -3.54 -10.74 10.29
N LEU A 159 -2.74 -11.43 9.49
CA LEU A 159 -1.82 -12.46 9.95
C LEU A 159 -0.43 -11.85 10.04
N LEU A 160 -0.03 -11.44 11.26
CA LEU A 160 1.32 -10.93 11.50
C LEU A 160 2.32 -12.07 11.33
N ILE A 161 3.39 -11.83 10.58
CA ILE A 161 4.44 -12.83 10.34
C ILE A 161 5.08 -13.23 11.68
N LYS A 162 5.35 -12.25 12.55
CA LYS A 162 5.89 -12.51 13.90
C LYS A 162 5.00 -13.39 14.78
N ASP A 163 3.68 -13.34 14.59
CA ASP A 163 2.73 -14.15 15.37
C ASP A 163 2.65 -15.60 14.86
N ASN A 164 3.20 -15.86 13.67
CA ASN A 164 3.23 -17.14 12.99
C ASN A 164 4.68 -17.48 12.57
N SER A 165 5.64 -17.12 13.43
CA SER A 165 7.06 -17.27 13.15
C SER A 165 7.40 -18.73 12.84
N GLY A 166 8.11 -18.94 11.74
CA GLY A 166 8.48 -20.28 11.29
C GLY A 166 7.38 -21.05 10.56
N ILE A 167 6.20 -20.45 10.36
CA ILE A 167 5.14 -20.96 9.48
C ILE A 167 4.97 -20.02 8.28
N LEU A 168 4.77 -18.73 8.53
CA LEU A 168 4.63 -17.74 7.46
C LEU A 168 6.01 -17.25 7.00
N PRO A 169 6.30 -17.29 5.69
CA PRO A 169 7.50 -16.66 5.15
C PRO A 169 7.40 -15.13 5.20
N PRO A 170 8.53 -14.42 4.98
CA PRO A 170 8.50 -13.00 4.61
C PRO A 170 7.70 -12.78 3.31
N LYS A 171 7.17 -11.57 3.12
CA LYS A 171 6.51 -11.21 1.85
C LYS A 171 7.46 -11.39 0.68
N PRO A 172 7.00 -12.02 -0.42
CA PRO A 172 7.77 -12.08 -1.65
C PRO A 172 8.13 -10.67 -2.14
N GLU A 173 9.42 -10.44 -2.38
CA GLU A 173 9.92 -9.20 -2.97
C GLU A 173 9.52 -9.14 -4.45
N SER A 174 9.01 -7.99 -4.88
CA SER A 174 8.67 -7.76 -6.29
C SER A 174 9.90 -7.36 -7.11
N TYR A 175 9.91 -7.75 -8.37
CA TYR A 175 10.87 -7.26 -9.37
C TYR A 175 10.17 -7.07 -10.73
N LEU A 176 10.72 -6.17 -11.54
CA LEU A 176 10.20 -5.89 -12.88
C LEU A 176 10.83 -6.85 -13.88
N VAL A 177 10.00 -7.42 -14.74
CA VAL A 177 10.41 -8.25 -15.86
C VAL A 177 9.86 -7.65 -17.14
N THR A 178 10.72 -7.51 -18.14
CA THR A 178 10.32 -7.07 -19.47
C THR A 178 10.27 -8.30 -20.38
N ASN A 179 9.11 -8.56 -20.97
CA ASN A 179 8.95 -9.67 -21.91
C ASN A 179 9.58 -9.33 -23.28
N GLU A 180 9.65 -10.32 -24.17
CA GLU A 180 10.23 -10.17 -25.51
C GLU A 180 9.51 -9.11 -26.38
N GLN A 181 8.27 -8.75 -26.02
CA GLN A 181 7.46 -7.72 -26.69
C GLN A 181 7.72 -6.31 -26.11
N GLY A 182 8.66 -6.15 -25.19
CA GLY A 182 8.97 -4.88 -24.53
C GLY A 182 7.95 -4.46 -23.44
N MET A 183 6.97 -5.30 -23.12
CA MET A 183 6.02 -5.02 -22.04
C MET A 183 6.66 -5.38 -20.69
N THR A 184 6.54 -4.47 -19.72
CA THR A 184 7.05 -4.69 -18.36
C THR A 184 5.91 -5.11 -17.43
N HIS A 185 6.09 -6.22 -16.72
CA HIS A 185 5.19 -6.70 -15.66
C HIS A 185 5.95 -6.96 -14.36
N VAL A 186 5.19 -7.12 -13.26
CA VAL A 186 5.75 -7.40 -11.93
C VAL A 186 5.75 -8.92 -11.69
N GLU A 187 6.89 -9.44 -11.26
CA GLU A 187 7.04 -10.80 -10.74
C GLU A 187 7.50 -10.78 -9.29
N TYR A 188 7.45 -11.94 -8.63
CA TYR A 188 7.77 -12.07 -7.21
C TYR A 188 8.81 -13.16 -6.97
N LYS A 189 9.79 -12.87 -6.13
CA LYS A 189 10.81 -13.85 -5.73
C LYS A 189 10.13 -15.00 -4.97
N LYS A 190 10.51 -16.23 -5.28
CA LYS A 190 10.04 -17.39 -4.52
C LYS A 190 10.54 -17.30 -3.07
N VAL A 191 9.67 -17.66 -2.14
CA VAL A 191 9.98 -17.77 -0.71
C VAL A 191 9.69 -19.18 -0.23
N ASP A 192 10.34 -19.60 0.85
CA ASP A 192 10.12 -20.94 1.43
C ASP A 192 8.71 -21.03 2.05
N THR A 193 7.83 -21.78 1.38
CA THR A 193 6.44 -22.02 1.77
C THR A 193 6.21 -23.42 2.35
N ALA A 194 7.27 -24.23 2.54
CA ALA A 194 7.12 -25.66 2.81
C ALA A 194 6.22 -25.95 4.02
N LYS A 195 6.41 -25.23 5.14
CA LYS A 195 5.59 -25.42 6.33
C LYS A 195 4.15 -24.94 6.16
N LEU A 196 3.94 -23.84 5.42
CA LEU A 196 2.60 -23.34 5.12
C LEU A 196 1.83 -24.35 4.25
N GLU A 197 2.50 -24.93 3.25
CA GLU A 197 1.95 -25.96 2.37
C GLU A 197 1.64 -27.26 3.12
N GLU A 198 2.52 -27.69 4.02
CA GLU A 198 2.28 -28.82 4.91
C GLU A 198 1.00 -28.59 5.74
N LEU A 199 0.81 -27.39 6.29
CA LEU A 199 -0.40 -27.06 7.03
C LEU A 199 -1.65 -27.17 6.16
N VAL A 200 -1.59 -26.63 4.94
CA VAL A 200 -2.71 -26.67 3.99
C VAL A 200 -3.06 -28.09 3.59
N THR A 201 -2.08 -28.93 3.27
CA THR A 201 -2.29 -30.33 2.86
C THR A 201 -2.94 -31.14 3.97
N ASN A 202 -2.41 -31.03 5.20
CA ASN A 202 -2.97 -31.70 6.39
C ASN A 202 -4.37 -31.19 6.78
N SER A 203 -4.80 -30.04 6.25
CA SER A 203 -6.16 -29.53 6.47
C SER A 203 -7.19 -30.09 5.50
N LYS A 204 -6.78 -30.70 4.38
CA LYS A 204 -7.69 -31.30 3.39
C LYS A 204 -8.07 -32.74 3.73
N THR A 205 -7.21 -33.43 4.50
CA THR A 205 -7.36 -34.84 4.91
C THR A 205 -8.18 -35.04 6.19
N LYS A 206 -8.68 -33.96 6.81
CA LYS A 206 -9.59 -33.97 7.97
C LYS A 206 -10.80 -33.08 7.73
#